data_AF-A0A1H8N7Y6-F1
#
_entry.id   AF-A0A1H8N7Y6-F1
#
_cell.length_a   1.000
_cell.length_b   1.000
_cell.length_c   1.000
_cell.angle_alpha   90.00
_cell.angle_beta   90.00
_cell.angle_gamma   90.00
#
_symmetry.space_group_name_H-M   'P 1'
#
loop_
_entity.id
_entity.type
_entity.pdbx_description
1 polymer ?
#
loop_
_entity_poly.entity_id
_entity_poly.type
_entity_poly.pdbx_seq_one_letter_code
_entity_poly.pdbx_strand_id
1 'polypeptide(L)'
;MAGTNSERQLLTEGPVIILVEPQMGENIGMVARAMANFGLAELRLVNPRDGWPNDKAQAAASKADHVIEGTKVFETLEQAIADLNFVYATTARERDGFKPVRSPVVAAETLRAKFRAGEGTGVLFGRERWGLTNEEVALADEIVTFPVNPAFASLNIAQAVLLMSYEWMKSGMEDIGTVPFQAMSQTQSTKEQLFGLYDQLEEALEARNYFHPAGKKPKMVDNLRAVLSRRAFTEQEISVLRGVISSLDRFSRKYPRGSRPPADAKEQPNDDPSGE
;
A
#
# COMPACT_ATOMS: atom_id res chain seq x y z
N MET A 1 -8.77 -6.22 3.28
CA MET A 1 -7.32 -6.11 3.44
C MET A 1 -6.98 -6.51 4.87
N ALA A 2 -6.42 -7.70 5.07
CA ALA A 2 -5.90 -8.15 6.37
C ALA A 2 -4.45 -7.63 6.52
N GLY A 3 -4.01 -7.31 7.75
CA GLY A 3 -2.67 -6.77 7.97
C GLY A 3 -2.47 -5.91 9.22
N THR A 4 -3.48 -5.73 10.07
CA THR A 4 -3.33 -5.02 11.35
C THR A 4 -2.35 -5.78 12.24
N ASN A 5 -1.26 -5.13 12.65
CA ASN A 5 -0.33 -5.64 13.64
C ASN A 5 -0.55 -4.90 14.97
N SER A 6 -1.16 -5.58 15.94
CA SER A 6 -1.51 -5.02 17.26
C SER A 6 -0.31 -4.80 18.19
N GLU A 7 0.90 -5.24 17.82
CA GLU A 7 2.12 -5.00 18.60
C GLU A 7 2.75 -3.62 18.30
N ARG A 8 2.33 -2.97 17.20
CA ARG A 8 2.82 -1.63 16.84
C ARG A 8 2.14 -0.55 17.68
N GLN A 9 2.86 0.53 17.97
CA GLN A 9 2.30 1.70 18.64
C GLN A 9 1.10 2.26 17.84
N LEU A 10 -0.02 2.45 18.53
CA LEU A 10 -1.20 3.09 17.96
C LEU A 10 -0.93 4.59 17.82
N LEU A 11 -1.05 5.11 16.60
CA LEU A 11 -1.00 6.55 16.35
C LEU A 11 -2.36 7.14 16.70
N THR A 12 -2.38 8.17 17.55
CA THR A 12 -3.60 8.85 18.01
C THR A 12 -3.33 10.36 18.11
N GLU A 13 -3.13 11.01 16.97
CA GLU A 13 -2.79 12.42 16.90
C GLU A 13 -3.50 13.14 15.76
N GLY A 14 -3.63 14.46 15.87
CA GLY A 14 -4.07 15.31 14.79
C GLY A 14 -5.38 16.07 15.04
N PRO A 15 -6.02 16.57 13.97
CA PRO A 15 -7.23 17.36 14.08
C PRO A 15 -8.41 16.54 14.61
N VAL A 16 -9.31 17.25 15.27
CA VAL A 16 -10.60 16.73 15.68
C VAL A 16 -11.51 16.54 14.47
N ILE A 17 -12.12 15.36 14.32
CA ILE A 17 -13.16 15.12 13.32
C ILE A 17 -14.52 15.41 13.95
N ILE A 18 -15.29 16.29 13.33
CA ILE A 18 -16.57 16.77 13.87
C ILE A 18 -17.68 16.43 12.88
N LEU A 19 -18.62 15.59 13.29
CA LEU A 19 -19.80 15.25 12.49
C LEU A 19 -21.00 16.05 12.98
N VAL A 20 -21.57 16.86 12.09
CA VAL A 20 -22.72 17.71 12.39
C VAL A 20 -24.01 17.02 11.98
N GLU A 21 -24.83 16.68 12.97
CA GLU A 21 -26.09 15.95 12.86
C GLU A 21 -26.02 14.69 11.98
N PRO A 22 -25.06 13.76 12.22
CA PRO A 22 -24.98 12.52 11.46
C PRO A 22 -26.28 11.73 11.55
N GLN A 23 -26.74 11.17 10.41
CA GLN A 23 -28.05 10.55 10.32
C GLN A 23 -28.07 9.05 10.66
N MET A 24 -26.94 8.35 10.54
CA MET A 24 -26.89 6.89 10.71
C MET A 24 -25.69 6.49 11.57
N GLY A 25 -25.94 5.65 12.59
CA GLY A 25 -24.89 5.07 13.41
C GLY A 25 -23.83 4.30 12.59
N GLU A 26 -24.25 3.58 11.56
CA GLU A 26 -23.35 2.87 10.65
C GLU A 26 -22.31 3.79 10.00
N ASN A 27 -22.71 5.01 9.59
CA ASN A 27 -21.80 6.00 9.03
C ASN A 27 -20.80 6.52 10.08
N ILE A 28 -21.26 6.73 11.31
CA ILE A 28 -20.38 7.13 12.43
C ILE A 28 -19.32 6.04 12.68
N GLY A 29 -19.71 4.77 12.69
CA GLY A 29 -18.77 3.66 12.80
C GLY A 29 -17.77 3.59 11.64
N MET A 30 -18.25 3.79 10.39
CA MET A 30 -17.35 3.85 9.23
C MET A 30 -16.39 5.05 9.27
N VAL A 31 -16.82 6.19 9.81
CA VAL A 31 -15.97 7.36 10.09
C VAL A 31 -14.90 7.00 11.12
N ALA A 32 -15.28 6.42 12.26
CA ALA A 32 -14.34 6.00 13.30
C ALA A 32 -13.28 5.02 12.75
N ARG A 33 -13.71 4.08 11.90
CA ARG A 33 -12.80 3.17 11.19
C ARG A 33 -11.85 3.90 10.24
N ALA A 34 -12.35 4.86 9.47
CA ALA A 34 -11.54 5.66 8.56
C ALA A 34 -10.47 6.47 9.33
N MET A 35 -10.85 7.07 10.45
CA MET A 35 -9.96 7.79 11.36
C MET A 35 -8.85 6.88 11.90
N ALA A 36 -9.22 5.72 12.46
CA ALA A 36 -8.28 4.77 13.04
C ALA A 36 -7.27 4.22 12.02
N ASN A 37 -7.67 4.02 10.75
CA ASN A 37 -6.75 3.58 9.69
C ASN A 37 -5.59 4.56 9.45
N PHE A 38 -5.79 5.83 9.79
CA PHE A 38 -4.85 6.92 9.51
C PHE A 38 -4.50 7.74 10.76
N GLY A 39 -4.60 7.12 11.94
CA GLY A 39 -4.04 7.64 13.18
C GLY A 39 -4.80 8.81 13.82
N LEU A 40 -6.00 9.14 13.35
CA LEU A 40 -6.88 10.11 14.00
C LEU A 40 -7.70 9.42 15.08
N ALA A 41 -7.92 10.10 16.21
CA ALA A 41 -8.58 9.51 17.37
C ALA A 41 -9.71 10.33 17.99
N GLU A 42 -9.71 11.67 17.85
CA GLU A 42 -10.72 12.50 18.48
C GLU A 42 -11.92 12.73 17.56
N LEU A 43 -13.04 12.10 17.89
CA LEU A 43 -14.33 12.24 17.22
C LEU A 43 -15.30 13.05 18.09
N ARG A 44 -15.93 14.07 17.50
CA ARG A 44 -17.01 14.83 18.12
C ARG A 44 -18.28 14.73 17.29
N LEU A 45 -19.40 14.53 17.96
CA LEU A 45 -20.73 14.48 17.35
C LEU A 45 -21.52 15.68 17.83
N VAL A 46 -22.11 16.43 16.89
CA VAL A 46 -23.06 17.49 17.21
C VAL A 46 -24.45 16.97 16.92
N ASN A 47 -25.29 16.87 17.95
CA ASN A 47 -26.70 16.47 17.85
C ASN A 47 -26.95 15.25 16.93
N PRO A 48 -26.34 14.07 17.19
CA PRO A 48 -26.51 12.89 16.34
C PRO A 48 -27.97 12.43 16.33
N ARG A 49 -28.54 12.22 15.14
CA ARG A 49 -29.98 11.96 14.96
C ARG A 49 -30.49 10.74 15.73
N ASP A 50 -29.74 9.65 15.67
CA ASP A 50 -30.10 8.37 16.32
C ASP A 50 -29.56 8.29 17.76
N GLY A 51 -29.03 9.39 18.30
CA GLY A 51 -28.43 9.45 19.64
C GLY A 51 -27.07 8.76 19.77
N TRP A 52 -26.53 8.80 20.98
CA TRP A 52 -25.25 8.18 21.36
C TRP A 52 -25.29 7.72 22.82
N PRO A 53 -24.70 6.56 23.19
CA PRO A 53 -23.99 5.59 22.36
C PRO A 53 -24.91 4.86 21.36
N ASN A 54 -24.32 4.24 20.34
CA ASN A 54 -25.07 3.58 19.26
C ASN A 54 -24.44 2.24 18.85
N ASP A 55 -25.18 1.14 19.05
CA ASP A 55 -24.69 -0.23 18.79
C ASP A 55 -24.28 -0.45 17.31
N LYS A 56 -24.97 0.19 16.37
CA LYS A 56 -24.66 0.09 14.94
C LYS A 56 -23.34 0.78 14.60
N ALA A 57 -23.04 1.88 15.29
CA ALA A 57 -21.75 2.55 15.15
C ALA A 57 -20.62 1.64 15.67
N GLN A 58 -20.80 1.01 16.83
CA GLN A 58 -19.81 0.08 17.37
C GLN A 58 -19.58 -1.12 16.45
N ALA A 59 -20.66 -1.72 15.92
CA ALA A 59 -20.56 -2.82 14.97
C ALA A 59 -19.83 -2.43 13.67
N ALA A 60 -20.09 -1.23 13.13
CA ALA A 60 -19.48 -0.75 11.90
C ALA A 60 -18.01 -0.28 12.06
N ALA A 61 -17.59 0.08 13.28
CA ALA A 61 -16.26 0.59 13.59
C ALA A 61 -15.13 -0.44 13.41
N SER A 62 -15.45 -1.75 13.44
CA SER A 62 -14.51 -2.83 13.09
C SER A 62 -13.16 -2.72 13.84
N LYS A 63 -13.20 -2.66 15.19
CA LYS A 63 -12.07 -2.51 16.12
C LYS A 63 -11.47 -1.10 16.24
N ALA A 64 -12.11 -0.08 15.69
CA ALA A 64 -11.81 1.32 16.02
C ALA A 64 -12.43 1.72 17.38
N ASP A 65 -12.37 0.82 18.37
CA ASP A 65 -13.07 0.96 19.65
C ASP A 65 -12.57 2.19 20.42
N HIS A 66 -11.26 2.46 20.36
CA HIS A 66 -10.65 3.65 20.97
C HIS A 66 -11.24 4.98 20.47
N VAL A 67 -11.66 5.06 19.20
CA VAL A 67 -12.31 6.27 18.65
C VAL A 67 -13.76 6.35 19.13
N ILE A 68 -14.48 5.23 19.12
CA ILE A 68 -15.88 5.14 19.57
C ILE A 68 -15.98 5.46 21.06
N GLU A 69 -15.17 4.84 21.89
CA GLU A 69 -15.12 5.06 23.34
C GLU A 69 -14.69 6.48 23.71
N GLY A 70 -13.80 7.09 22.91
CA GLY A 70 -13.34 8.46 23.08
C GLY A 70 -14.28 9.54 22.50
N THR A 71 -15.39 9.14 21.88
CA THR A 71 -16.30 10.07 21.19
C THR A 71 -16.99 11.01 22.18
N LYS A 72 -16.95 12.31 21.91
CA LYS A 72 -17.64 13.35 22.69
C LYS A 72 -18.88 13.84 21.94
N VAL A 73 -19.96 14.09 22.67
CA VAL A 73 -21.24 14.55 22.09
C VAL A 73 -21.56 15.95 22.61
N PHE A 74 -21.99 16.82 21.70
CA PHE A 74 -22.32 18.21 21.96
C PHE A 74 -23.71 18.53 21.43
N GLU A 75 -24.38 19.49 22.07
CA GLU A 75 -25.70 19.94 21.64
C GLU A 75 -25.60 20.88 20.43
N THR A 76 -24.56 21.73 20.40
CA THR A 76 -24.35 22.71 19.34
C THR A 76 -22.95 22.64 18.74
N LEU A 77 -22.81 23.17 17.52
CA LEU A 77 -21.53 23.21 16.82
C LEU A 77 -20.53 24.12 17.54
N GLU A 78 -20.98 25.25 18.07
CA GLU A 78 -20.16 26.21 18.82
C GLU A 78 -19.50 25.55 20.03
N GLN A 79 -20.25 24.71 20.77
CA GLN A 79 -19.69 23.95 21.90
C GLN A 79 -18.63 22.96 21.42
N ALA A 80 -18.85 22.31 20.29
CA ALA A 80 -17.95 21.31 19.74
C ALA A 80 -16.64 21.90 19.17
N ILE A 81 -16.56 23.21 18.95
CA ILE A 81 -15.35 23.88 18.42
C ILE A 81 -14.73 24.90 19.39
N ALA A 82 -15.32 25.13 20.55
CA ALA A 82 -14.97 26.24 21.44
C ALA A 82 -13.50 26.23 21.92
N ASP A 83 -12.88 25.06 22.03
CA ASP A 83 -11.48 24.86 22.43
C ASP A 83 -10.50 24.80 21.25
N LEU A 84 -10.98 24.88 20.00
CA LEU A 84 -10.15 24.81 18.80
C LEU A 84 -9.71 26.21 18.36
N ASN A 85 -8.48 26.29 17.87
CA ASN A 85 -7.90 27.52 17.30
C ASN A 85 -8.17 27.67 15.81
N PHE A 86 -8.45 26.57 15.11
CA PHE A 86 -8.67 26.60 13.66
C PHE A 86 -9.57 25.46 13.19
N VAL A 87 -10.54 25.77 12.33
CA VAL A 87 -11.55 24.83 11.85
C VAL A 87 -11.73 24.92 10.34
N TYR A 88 -11.69 23.77 9.67
CA TYR A 88 -12.10 23.63 8.26
C TYR A 88 -13.56 23.17 8.14
N ALA A 89 -14.33 23.76 7.22
CA ALA A 89 -15.62 23.22 6.79
C ALA A 89 -15.51 22.47 5.46
N THR A 90 -16.08 21.26 5.37
CA THR A 90 -16.12 20.50 4.11
C THR A 90 -17.40 20.77 3.31
N THR A 91 -17.26 21.12 2.04
CA THR A 91 -18.41 21.31 1.13
C THR A 91 -18.02 21.02 -0.31
N ALA A 92 -18.96 20.45 -1.08
CA ALA A 92 -18.82 20.26 -2.52
C ALA A 92 -19.44 21.40 -3.34
N ARG A 93 -20.18 22.30 -2.68
CA ARG A 93 -20.87 23.42 -3.32
C ARG A 93 -20.00 24.67 -3.27
N GLU A 94 -19.93 25.37 -4.40
CA GLU A 94 -19.49 26.75 -4.44
C GLU A 94 -20.43 27.59 -3.58
N ARG A 95 -19.85 28.48 -2.78
CA ARG A 95 -20.59 29.36 -1.87
C ARG A 95 -20.11 30.78 -2.15
N ASP A 96 -21.05 31.70 -2.26
CA ASP A 96 -20.78 33.14 -2.36
C ASP A 96 -20.25 33.64 -1.01
N GLY A 97 -18.95 33.44 -0.77
CA GLY A 97 -18.31 33.77 0.50
C GLY A 97 -16.84 34.14 0.32
N PHE A 98 -16.34 34.96 1.24
CA PHE A 98 -14.94 35.42 1.23
C PHE A 98 -13.96 34.43 1.88
N LYS A 99 -14.44 33.28 2.36
CA LYS A 99 -13.57 32.29 3.03
C LYS A 99 -12.64 31.62 2.01
N PRO A 100 -11.34 31.48 2.31
CA PRO A 100 -10.43 30.73 1.46
C PRO A 100 -10.92 29.30 1.24
N VAL A 101 -10.85 28.83 -0.01
CA VAL A 101 -11.15 27.45 -0.39
C VAL A 101 -9.84 26.72 -0.68
N ARG A 102 -9.63 25.58 -0.03
CA ARG A 102 -8.43 24.76 -0.14
C ARG A 102 -8.74 23.38 -0.70
N SER A 103 -7.75 22.80 -1.37
CA SER A 103 -7.76 21.37 -1.67
C SER A 103 -7.46 20.56 -0.40
N PRO A 104 -7.82 19.26 -0.36
CA PRO A 104 -7.49 18.39 0.77
C PRO A 104 -5.99 18.34 1.09
N VAL A 105 -5.13 18.43 0.07
CA VAL A 105 -3.67 18.45 0.21
C VAL A 105 -3.22 19.67 1.01
N VAL A 106 -3.62 20.86 0.58
CA VAL A 106 -3.24 22.13 1.25
C VAL A 106 -3.86 22.20 2.64
N ALA A 107 -5.09 21.72 2.81
CA ALA A 107 -5.74 21.68 4.11
C ALA A 107 -4.95 20.80 5.10
N ALA A 108 -4.51 19.61 4.68
CA ALA A 108 -3.72 18.71 5.52
C ALA A 108 -2.35 19.27 5.90
N GLU A 109 -1.70 20.03 5.00
CA GLU A 109 -0.45 20.75 5.29
C GLU A 109 -0.67 21.85 6.34
N THR A 110 -1.72 22.65 6.20
CA THR A 110 -2.10 23.69 7.17
C THR A 110 -2.41 23.09 8.54
N LEU A 111 -3.23 22.04 8.58
CA LEU A 111 -3.56 21.31 9.81
C LEU A 111 -2.28 20.78 10.48
N ARG A 112 -1.34 20.23 9.70
CA ARG A 112 -0.08 19.68 10.22
C ARG A 112 0.81 20.77 10.80
N ALA A 113 0.93 21.91 10.13
CA ALA A 113 1.71 23.05 10.61
C ALA A 113 1.16 23.56 11.95
N LYS A 114 -0.15 23.73 12.05
CA LYS A 114 -0.84 24.18 13.27
C LYS A 114 -0.74 23.17 14.41
N PHE A 115 -0.93 21.88 14.12
CA PHE A 115 -0.75 20.81 15.09
C PHE A 115 0.67 20.81 15.67
N ARG A 116 1.70 20.95 14.84
CA ARG A 116 3.11 21.06 15.30
C ARG A 116 3.37 22.31 16.13
N ALA A 117 2.59 23.38 15.94
CA ALA A 117 2.63 24.59 16.75
C ALA A 117 1.85 24.45 18.09
N GLY A 118 1.21 23.30 18.34
CA GLY A 118 0.42 23.06 19.55
C GLY A 118 -1.00 23.64 19.53
N GLU A 119 -1.50 24.04 18.36
CA GLU A 119 -2.85 24.57 18.20
C GLU A 119 -3.90 23.44 18.09
N GLY A 120 -5.06 23.63 18.73
CA GLY A 120 -6.24 22.79 18.54
C GLY A 120 -6.84 23.02 17.16
N THR A 121 -7.04 21.95 16.39
CA THR A 121 -7.59 22.05 15.02
C THR A 121 -8.74 21.09 14.81
N GLY A 122 -9.67 21.40 13.90
CA GLY A 122 -10.79 20.53 13.59
C GLY A 122 -11.26 20.59 12.14
N VAL A 123 -12.00 19.56 11.73
CA VAL A 123 -12.62 19.47 10.40
C VAL A 123 -14.08 19.08 10.53
N LEU A 124 -14.96 19.94 10.02
CA LEU A 124 -16.42 19.77 10.04
C LEU A 124 -16.90 18.97 8.83
N PHE A 125 -17.73 17.98 9.10
CA PHE A 125 -18.46 17.21 8.11
C PHE A 125 -19.96 17.31 8.39
N GLY A 126 -20.71 17.73 7.39
CA GLY A 126 -22.15 17.90 7.52
C GLY A 126 -22.94 16.62 7.27
N ARG A 127 -24.26 16.78 7.38
CA ARG A 127 -25.28 15.76 7.19
C ARG A 127 -25.20 15.14 5.79
N GLU A 128 -25.49 13.85 5.67
CA GLU A 128 -25.29 13.08 4.43
C GLU A 128 -26.05 13.61 3.21
N ARG A 129 -27.25 14.18 3.41
CA ARG A 129 -28.11 14.64 2.30
C ARG A 129 -27.87 16.07 1.84
N TRP A 130 -27.52 16.96 2.76
CA TRP A 130 -27.51 18.40 2.50
C TRP A 130 -26.22 19.10 2.97
N GLY A 131 -25.30 18.35 3.59
CA GLY A 131 -24.03 18.88 4.07
C GLY A 131 -24.20 19.85 5.23
N LEU A 132 -23.25 20.78 5.33
CA LEU A 132 -23.26 21.87 6.30
C LEU A 132 -24.20 23.00 5.82
N THR A 133 -24.89 23.64 6.76
CA THR A 133 -25.65 24.86 6.52
C THR A 133 -24.71 26.06 6.29
N ASN A 134 -25.25 27.18 5.82
CA ASN A 134 -24.43 28.39 5.64
C ASN A 134 -23.91 28.91 6.99
N GLU A 135 -24.73 28.80 8.03
CA GLU A 135 -24.41 29.22 9.38
C GLU A 135 -23.28 28.36 9.95
N GLU A 136 -23.31 27.05 9.72
CA GLU A 136 -22.25 26.12 10.14
C GLU A 136 -20.93 26.37 9.40
N VAL A 137 -21.00 26.64 8.09
CA VAL A 137 -19.81 27.01 7.29
C VAL A 137 -19.25 28.35 7.76
N ALA A 138 -20.10 29.30 8.17
CA ALA A 138 -19.67 30.61 8.64
C ALA A 138 -18.79 30.54 9.90
N LEU A 139 -18.99 29.53 10.75
CA LEU A 139 -18.23 29.29 11.98
C LEU A 139 -16.82 28.71 11.73
N ALA A 140 -16.55 28.14 10.56
CA ALA A 140 -15.21 27.63 10.21
C ALA A 140 -14.30 28.74 9.68
N ASP A 141 -12.98 28.60 9.78
CA ASP A 141 -12.02 29.59 9.29
C ASP A 141 -11.87 29.54 7.76
N GLU A 142 -11.77 28.33 7.22
CA GLU A 142 -11.58 28.07 5.80
C GLU A 142 -12.45 26.89 5.32
N ILE A 143 -12.54 26.72 4.01
CA ILE A 143 -13.29 25.65 3.36
C ILE A 143 -12.34 24.63 2.73
N VAL A 144 -12.69 23.35 2.83
CA VAL A 144 -12.08 22.29 2.03
C VAL A 144 -13.08 21.76 1.01
N THR A 145 -12.64 21.72 -0.26
CA THR A 145 -13.41 21.18 -1.37
C THR A 145 -12.63 20.05 -2.04
N PHE A 146 -13.22 18.86 -2.10
CA PHE A 146 -12.61 17.72 -2.78
C PHE A 146 -12.72 17.86 -4.30
N PRO A 147 -11.67 17.55 -5.08
CA PRO A 147 -11.70 17.57 -6.55
C PRO A 147 -12.42 16.32 -7.08
N VAL A 148 -13.73 16.25 -6.88
CA VAL A 148 -14.61 15.17 -7.34
C VAL A 148 -15.18 15.48 -8.72
N ASN A 149 -15.79 14.49 -9.36
CA ASN A 149 -16.52 14.70 -10.62
C ASN A 149 -17.64 15.72 -10.39
N PRO A 150 -17.67 16.88 -11.08
CA PRO A 150 -18.71 17.89 -10.89
C PRO A 150 -20.14 17.36 -11.15
N ALA A 151 -20.29 16.35 -12.02
CA ALA A 151 -21.57 15.70 -12.28
C ALA A 151 -22.02 14.74 -11.17
N PHE A 152 -21.13 14.39 -10.23
CA PHE A 152 -21.39 13.48 -9.11
C PHE A 152 -20.56 13.87 -7.88
N ALA A 153 -20.80 15.08 -7.38
CA ALA A 153 -19.91 15.71 -6.40
C ALA A 153 -20.21 15.35 -4.93
N SER A 154 -21.24 14.56 -4.66
CA SER A 154 -21.60 14.15 -3.30
C SER A 154 -20.83 12.91 -2.89
N LEU A 155 -19.93 13.05 -1.91
CA LEU A 155 -19.26 11.93 -1.26
C LEU A 155 -20.07 11.47 -0.04
N ASN A 156 -20.04 10.17 0.24
CA ASN A 156 -20.48 9.68 1.55
C ASN A 156 -19.57 10.27 2.65
N ILE A 157 -20.14 10.57 3.82
CA ILE A 157 -19.42 11.22 4.91
C ILE A 157 -18.18 10.44 5.35
N ALA A 158 -18.26 9.12 5.46
CA ALA A 158 -17.12 8.28 5.82
C ALA A 158 -16.05 8.27 4.73
N GLN A 159 -16.42 8.40 3.45
CA GLN A 159 -15.46 8.55 2.35
C GLN A 159 -14.76 9.91 2.37
N ALA A 160 -15.49 10.99 2.66
CA ALA A 160 -14.91 12.32 2.82
C ALA A 160 -13.93 12.36 4.00
N VAL A 161 -14.30 11.77 5.13
CA VAL A 161 -13.38 11.60 6.27
C VAL A 161 -12.17 10.75 5.87
N LEU A 162 -12.37 9.60 5.22
CA LEU A 162 -11.29 8.73 4.76
C LEU A 162 -10.25 9.48 3.92
N LEU A 163 -10.69 10.32 2.99
CA LEU A 163 -9.80 11.14 2.16
C LEU A 163 -9.00 12.15 3.01
N MET A 164 -9.66 12.86 3.92
CA MET A 164 -8.97 13.81 4.80
C MET A 164 -8.00 13.11 5.76
N SER A 165 -8.39 11.97 6.32
CA SER A 165 -7.54 11.17 7.19
C SER A 165 -6.33 10.63 6.44
N TYR A 166 -6.49 10.20 5.19
CA TYR A 166 -5.38 9.80 4.33
C TYR A 166 -4.42 10.97 4.05
N GLU A 167 -4.96 12.13 3.67
CA GLU A 167 -4.15 13.34 3.44
C GLU A 167 -3.41 13.79 4.72
N TRP A 168 -4.04 13.64 5.90
CA TRP A 168 -3.39 13.86 7.20
C TRP A 168 -2.21 12.93 7.43
N MET A 169 -2.38 11.61 7.25
CA MET A 169 -1.27 10.66 7.41
C MET A 169 -0.14 10.99 6.42
N LYS A 170 -0.50 11.27 5.16
CA LYS A 170 0.43 11.61 4.09
C LYS A 170 1.23 12.88 4.41
N SER A 171 0.62 13.90 5.02
CA SER A 171 1.32 15.15 5.38
C SER A 171 2.38 14.97 6.49
N GLY A 172 2.34 13.85 7.21
CA GLY A 172 3.34 13.47 8.21
C GLY A 172 4.52 12.65 7.65
N MET A 173 4.45 12.17 6.40
CA MET A 173 5.47 11.31 5.81
C MET A 173 6.68 12.13 5.33
N GLU A 174 7.89 11.64 5.59
CA GLU A 174 9.13 12.22 5.03
C GLU A 174 9.23 11.98 3.52
N ASP A 175 8.81 10.79 3.07
CA ASP A 175 8.74 10.41 1.66
C ASP A 175 7.38 9.77 1.35
N ILE A 176 6.57 10.46 0.54
CA ILE A 176 5.24 10.02 0.11
C ILE A 176 5.25 8.74 -0.73
N GLY A 177 6.41 8.35 -1.30
CA GLY A 177 6.58 7.12 -2.06
C GLY A 177 6.84 5.88 -1.18
N THR A 178 7.09 6.09 0.11
CA THR A 178 7.39 4.98 1.03
C THR A 178 6.14 4.14 1.31
N VAL A 179 6.31 2.82 1.26
CA VAL A 179 5.29 1.83 1.60
C VAL A 179 5.70 1.03 2.85
N PRO A 180 4.76 0.47 3.64
CA PRO A 180 5.08 -0.23 4.89
C PRO A 180 5.99 -1.45 4.74
N PHE A 181 6.06 -2.04 3.54
CA PHE A 181 6.90 -3.19 3.24
C PHE A 181 7.51 -2.98 1.85
N GLN A 182 8.83 -2.98 1.76
CA GLN A 182 9.54 -3.01 0.49
C GLN A 182 9.92 -4.45 0.16
N ALA A 183 9.92 -4.79 -1.13
CA ALA A 183 10.56 -6.01 -1.58
C ALA A 183 12.05 -5.96 -1.18
N MET A 184 12.64 -7.12 -0.86
CA MET A 184 14.08 -7.17 -0.59
C MET A 184 14.82 -6.52 -1.75
N SER A 185 15.74 -5.59 -1.44
CA SER A 185 16.61 -5.01 -2.46
C SER A 185 17.40 -6.13 -3.11
N GLN A 186 17.24 -6.27 -4.43
CA GLN A 186 17.96 -7.27 -5.21
C GLN A 186 19.03 -6.57 -6.02
N THR A 187 20.29 -7.01 -5.85
CA THR A 187 21.41 -6.50 -6.62
C THR A 187 21.23 -6.87 -8.09
N GLN A 188 21.26 -5.88 -8.97
CA GLN A 188 21.29 -6.15 -10.41
C GLN A 188 22.57 -6.89 -10.75
N SER A 189 22.44 -7.91 -11.61
CA SER A 189 23.60 -8.65 -12.08
C SER A 189 24.55 -7.80 -12.92
N THR A 190 25.84 -8.12 -12.84
CA THR A 190 26.83 -7.56 -13.74
C THR A 190 26.70 -8.20 -15.13
N LYS A 191 27.20 -7.51 -16.17
CA LYS A 191 27.27 -8.10 -17.52
C LYS A 191 28.14 -9.35 -17.56
N GLU A 192 29.18 -9.42 -16.73
CA GLU A 192 30.04 -10.59 -16.59
C GLU A 192 29.25 -11.83 -16.13
N GLN A 193 28.42 -11.68 -15.09
CA GLN A 193 27.58 -12.78 -14.61
C GLN A 193 26.56 -13.23 -15.68
N LEU A 194 26.00 -12.28 -16.44
CA LEU A 194 25.10 -12.56 -17.54
C LEU A 194 25.80 -13.29 -18.71
N PHE A 195 27.02 -12.90 -19.04
CA PHE A 195 27.82 -13.59 -20.06
C PHE A 195 28.19 -15.00 -19.60
N GLY A 196 28.56 -15.17 -18.33
CA GLY A 196 28.80 -16.50 -17.76
C GLY A 196 27.56 -17.40 -17.78
N LEU A 197 26.35 -16.84 -17.70
CA LEU A 197 25.11 -17.59 -17.93
C LEU A 197 24.94 -17.98 -19.41
N TYR A 198 25.26 -17.08 -20.35
CA TYR A 198 25.21 -17.37 -21.78
C TYR A 198 26.15 -18.50 -22.17
N ASP A 199 27.40 -18.43 -21.72
CA ASP A 199 28.42 -19.41 -22.06
C ASP A 199 28.03 -20.80 -21.54
N GLN A 200 27.58 -20.87 -20.27
CA GLN A 200 27.12 -22.13 -19.67
C GLN A 200 25.90 -22.72 -20.41
N LEU A 201 24.95 -21.86 -20.81
CA LEU A 201 23.76 -22.32 -21.54
C LEU A 201 24.11 -22.79 -22.95
N GLU A 202 24.97 -22.04 -23.65
CA GLU A 202 25.43 -22.37 -25.00
C GLU A 202 26.20 -23.69 -25.01
N GLU A 203 27.13 -23.89 -24.07
CA GLU A 203 27.87 -25.16 -23.90
C GLU A 203 26.92 -26.34 -23.65
N ALA A 204 25.99 -26.19 -22.70
CA ALA A 204 25.03 -27.24 -22.37
C ALA A 204 24.10 -27.59 -23.55
N LEU A 205 23.69 -26.60 -24.36
CA LEU A 205 22.84 -26.82 -25.52
C LEU A 205 23.64 -27.42 -26.70
N GLU A 206 24.89 -27.02 -26.90
CA GLU A 206 25.79 -27.58 -27.91
C GLU A 206 26.03 -29.07 -27.66
N ALA A 207 26.33 -29.47 -26.42
CA ALA A 207 26.53 -30.86 -26.03
C ALA A 207 25.30 -31.76 -26.33
N ARG A 208 24.12 -31.15 -26.48
CA ARG A 208 22.84 -31.83 -26.79
C ARG A 208 22.43 -31.69 -28.26
N ASN A 209 23.32 -31.17 -29.10
CA ASN A 209 23.08 -30.94 -30.53
C ASN A 209 21.85 -30.06 -30.82
N TYR A 210 21.54 -29.10 -29.93
CA TYR A 210 20.41 -28.18 -30.10
C TYR A 210 20.60 -27.26 -31.31
N PHE A 211 21.84 -26.85 -31.59
CA PHE A 211 22.17 -25.89 -32.65
C PHE A 211 22.33 -26.53 -34.03
N HIS A 212 21.33 -27.33 -34.46
CA HIS A 212 21.32 -28.01 -35.76
C HIS A 212 20.21 -27.45 -36.69
N PRO A 213 20.49 -27.25 -37.99
CA PRO A 213 21.77 -27.42 -38.70
C PRO A 213 22.77 -26.30 -38.38
N ALA A 214 24.07 -26.59 -38.49
CA ALA A 214 25.16 -25.71 -38.07
C ALA A 214 25.08 -24.28 -38.64
N GLY A 215 24.60 -24.12 -39.88
CA GLY A 215 24.42 -22.80 -40.51
C GLY A 215 23.42 -21.87 -39.81
N LYS A 216 22.54 -22.40 -38.93
CA LYS A 216 21.58 -21.61 -38.15
C LYS A 216 22.07 -21.24 -36.75
N LYS A 217 23.18 -21.84 -36.29
CA LYS A 217 23.71 -21.65 -34.94
C LYS A 217 23.87 -20.16 -34.55
N PRO A 218 24.49 -19.28 -35.35
CA PRO A 218 24.68 -17.87 -34.97
C PRO A 218 23.35 -17.17 -34.64
N LYS A 219 22.34 -17.32 -35.50
CA LYS A 219 21.02 -16.71 -35.29
C LYS A 219 20.29 -17.28 -34.06
N MET A 220 20.46 -18.56 -33.78
CA MET A 220 19.87 -19.20 -32.60
C MET A 220 20.49 -18.69 -31.30
N VAL A 221 21.82 -18.53 -31.27
CA VAL A 221 22.54 -17.93 -30.14
C VAL A 221 22.11 -16.48 -29.92
N ASP A 222 22.05 -15.67 -30.99
CA ASP A 222 21.60 -14.28 -30.90
C ASP A 222 20.17 -14.18 -30.33
N ASN A 223 19.26 -15.04 -30.79
CA ASN A 223 17.90 -15.10 -30.26
C ASN A 223 17.87 -15.48 -28.77
N LEU A 224 18.67 -16.46 -28.34
CA LEU A 224 18.75 -16.85 -26.93
C LEU A 224 19.26 -15.69 -26.06
N ARG A 225 20.32 -15.01 -26.50
CA ARG A 225 20.86 -13.82 -25.82
C ARG A 225 19.84 -12.68 -25.81
N ALA A 226 19.11 -12.47 -26.89
CA ALA A 226 18.06 -11.44 -26.96
C ALA A 226 16.89 -11.73 -26.00
N VAL A 227 16.48 -12.98 -25.85
CA VAL A 227 15.43 -13.38 -24.90
C VAL A 227 15.89 -13.18 -23.46
N LEU A 228 17.12 -13.56 -23.13
CA LEU A 228 17.68 -13.48 -21.77
C LEU A 228 18.18 -12.08 -21.37
N SER A 229 18.37 -11.17 -22.32
CA SER A 229 18.79 -9.78 -22.05
C SER A 229 17.62 -8.83 -21.79
N ARG A 230 16.37 -9.24 -22.02
CA ARG A 230 15.20 -8.34 -22.00
C ARG A 230 14.69 -8.00 -20.60
N ARG A 231 15.21 -8.63 -19.56
CA ARG A 231 14.91 -8.34 -18.15
C ARG A 231 16.25 -8.30 -17.43
N ALA A 232 16.62 -7.16 -16.85
CA ALA A 232 17.86 -7.03 -16.10
C ALA A 232 17.82 -7.98 -14.89
N PHE A 233 18.36 -9.19 -15.06
CA PHE A 233 18.39 -10.19 -14.01
C PHE A 233 19.15 -9.66 -12.81
N THR A 234 18.72 -10.12 -11.64
CA THR A 234 19.43 -9.96 -10.38
C THR A 234 20.50 -11.05 -10.25
N GLU A 235 21.49 -10.84 -9.39
CA GLU A 235 22.53 -11.85 -9.13
C GLU A 235 21.92 -13.18 -8.65
N GLN A 236 20.87 -13.10 -7.82
CA GLN A 236 20.16 -14.27 -7.31
C GLN A 236 19.45 -15.03 -8.44
N GLU A 237 18.78 -14.33 -9.35
CA GLU A 237 18.13 -14.96 -10.50
C GLU A 237 19.13 -15.64 -11.42
N ILE A 238 20.29 -15.00 -11.70
CA ILE A 238 21.36 -15.66 -12.46
C ILE A 238 21.84 -16.91 -11.74
N SER A 239 22.09 -16.84 -10.43
CA SER A 239 22.53 -18.00 -9.64
C SER A 239 21.53 -19.16 -9.71
N VAL A 240 20.23 -18.86 -9.61
CA VAL A 240 19.15 -19.86 -9.75
C VAL A 240 19.18 -20.48 -11.15
N LEU A 241 19.25 -19.67 -12.21
CA LEU A 241 19.26 -20.16 -13.59
C LEU A 241 20.50 -21.03 -13.88
N ARG A 242 21.68 -20.61 -13.42
CA ARG A 242 22.91 -21.41 -13.53
C ARG A 242 22.78 -22.73 -12.78
N GLY A 243 22.16 -22.73 -11.59
CA GLY A 243 21.86 -23.93 -10.81
C GLY A 243 20.91 -24.90 -11.54
N VAL A 244 19.87 -24.37 -12.20
CA VAL A 244 18.96 -25.16 -13.05
C VAL A 244 19.73 -25.80 -14.20
N ILE A 245 20.54 -25.02 -14.93
CA ILE A 245 21.35 -25.54 -16.05
C ILE A 245 22.31 -26.61 -15.54
N SER A 246 23.06 -26.37 -14.47
CA SER A 246 23.96 -27.37 -13.88
C SER A 246 23.23 -28.66 -13.45
N SER A 247 22.00 -28.55 -12.96
CA SER A 247 21.21 -29.73 -12.60
C SER A 247 20.78 -30.53 -13.82
N LEU A 248 20.28 -29.86 -14.87
CA LEU A 248 19.92 -30.50 -16.13
C LEU A 248 21.14 -31.09 -16.85
N ASP A 249 22.31 -30.50 -16.59
CA ASP A 249 23.55 -30.95 -17.20
C ASP A 249 24.14 -32.19 -16.53
N ARG A 250 24.16 -32.19 -15.20
CA ARG A 250 24.73 -33.30 -14.41
C ARG A 250 23.79 -34.48 -14.22
N PHE A 251 22.48 -34.26 -14.28
CA PHE A 251 21.49 -35.29 -13.96
C PHE A 251 20.57 -35.54 -15.14
N SER A 252 20.43 -36.81 -15.51
CA SER A 252 19.45 -37.24 -16.50
C SER A 252 18.12 -37.55 -15.82
N ARG A 253 17.03 -37.61 -16.59
CA ARG A 253 15.74 -38.09 -16.06
C ARG A 253 15.81 -39.49 -15.47
N LYS A 254 16.73 -40.34 -15.96
CA LYS A 254 16.94 -41.71 -15.49
C LYS A 254 17.75 -41.77 -14.18
N TYR A 255 18.57 -40.75 -13.93
CA TYR A 255 19.43 -40.65 -12.75
C TYR A 255 19.33 -39.26 -12.13
N PRO A 256 18.25 -38.98 -11.36
CA PRO A 256 18.02 -37.69 -10.76
C PRO A 256 19.01 -37.40 -9.61
N ARG A 257 19.15 -36.12 -9.26
CA ARG A 257 20.01 -35.69 -8.15
C ARG A 257 19.69 -36.43 -6.86
N GLY A 258 20.70 -37.05 -6.24
CA GLY A 258 20.55 -37.86 -5.02
C GLY A 258 20.38 -39.36 -5.28
N SER A 259 20.24 -39.80 -6.54
CA SER A 259 20.42 -41.21 -6.88
C SER A 259 21.93 -41.54 -6.92
N ARG A 260 22.35 -42.63 -6.29
CA ARG A 260 23.76 -43.10 -6.32
C ARG A 260 24.17 -43.37 -7.79
N PRO A 261 25.36 -42.95 -8.24
CA PRO A 261 25.81 -43.30 -9.58
C PRO A 261 25.97 -44.83 -9.70
N PRO A 262 25.78 -45.43 -10.89
CA PRO A 262 26.23 -46.80 -11.12
C PRO A 262 27.75 -46.83 -10.94
N ALA A 263 28.23 -47.73 -10.09
CA ALA A 263 29.63 -48.14 -10.16
C ALA A 263 29.90 -48.75 -11.54
N ASP A 264 31.16 -48.63 -11.97
CA ASP A 264 31.82 -49.40 -13.03
C ASP A 264 31.77 -48.83 -14.45
N ALA A 265 32.81 -48.07 -14.75
CA ALA A 265 33.50 -48.16 -16.03
C ALA A 265 35.01 -48.23 -15.77
N LYS A 266 35.51 -49.44 -15.50
CA LYS A 266 36.85 -49.94 -15.86
C LYS A 266 37.07 -51.33 -15.27
N GLU A 267 37.14 -52.35 -16.14
CA GLU A 267 38.17 -53.39 -16.08
C GLU A 267 38.19 -54.15 -17.41
N GLN A 268 39.33 -54.08 -18.11
CA GLN A 268 39.68 -54.95 -19.23
C GLN A 268 40.00 -56.35 -18.69
N PRO A 269 39.60 -57.45 -19.34
CA PRO A 269 40.15 -58.76 -19.01
C PRO A 269 41.47 -58.97 -19.76
N ASN A 270 42.56 -59.11 -19.00
CA ASN A 270 43.70 -59.93 -19.42
C ASN A 270 43.28 -61.39 -19.28
N ASP A 271 43.12 -62.09 -20.40
CA ASP A 271 43.09 -63.55 -20.43
C ASP A 271 44.47 -64.06 -20.87
N ASP A 272 45.19 -64.64 -19.91
CA ASP A 272 46.11 -65.74 -20.17
C ASP A 272 45.98 -66.71 -18.99
N PRO A 273 45.69 -67.99 -19.27
CA PRO A 273 46.57 -69.00 -18.69
C PRO A 273 46.91 -70.12 -19.68
N SER A 274 48.20 -70.21 -20.00
CA SER A 274 49.00 -71.45 -20.08
C SER A 274 48.30 -72.78 -19.73
N GLY A 275 48.36 -73.71 -20.69
CA GLY A 275 48.06 -75.14 -20.52
C GLY A 275 48.51 -75.96 -21.75
N GLU A 276 49.68 -76.61 -21.61
CA GLU A 276 50.37 -77.60 -22.48
C GLU A 276 51.00 -77.15 -23.82
#